data_AF-A0A832M317-F1
#
_entry.id   AF-A0A832M317-F1
#
_cell.length_a   1.000
_cell.length_b   1.000
_cell.length_c   1.000
_cell.angle_alpha   90.00
_cell.angle_beta   90.00
_cell.angle_gamma   90.00
#
_symmetry.space_group_name_H-M   'P 1'
#
loop_
_entity.id
_entity.type
_entity.pdbx_description
1 polymer ?
#
loop_
_entity_poly.entity_id
_entity_poly.type
_entity_poly.pdbx_seq_one_letter_code
_entity_poly.pdbx_strand_id
1 'polypeptide(L)'
;MAPLIVEADGKRFELGWREAAALIVMRFVGWNAVTLSDLELATGNYVSAVSTAARLKALGLVDEYSVRGFKLFTLTELGERVAEELRKRAESLGLWGPVEEALGETR
;
A
#
# COMPACT_ATOMS: atom_id res chain seq x y z
N MET A 1 4.01 10.55 -14.41
CA MET A 1 2.88 9.60 -14.54
C MET A 1 1.65 10.25 -13.94
N ALA A 2 0.49 10.02 -14.55
CA ALA A 2 -0.79 10.51 -14.02
C ALA A 2 -1.10 9.83 -12.67
N PRO A 3 -1.80 10.51 -11.75
CA PRO A 3 -2.24 9.90 -10.50
C PRO A 3 -3.28 8.82 -10.77
N LEU A 4 -3.20 7.73 -10.02
CA LEU A 4 -4.19 6.67 -9.95
C LEU A 4 -5.32 7.12 -9.02
N ILE A 5 -6.54 7.19 -9.54
CA ILE A 5 -7.71 7.66 -8.78
C ILE A 5 -8.45 6.45 -8.22
N VAL A 6 -8.53 6.29 -6.89
CA VAL A 6 -9.28 5.20 -6.24
C VAL A 6 -10.47 5.78 -5.49
N GLU A 7 -11.60 5.07 -5.51
CA GLU A 7 -12.80 5.44 -4.76
C GLU A 7 -13.07 4.36 -3.71
N ALA A 8 -13.23 4.76 -2.44
CA ALA A 8 -13.57 3.89 -1.33
C ALA A 8 -14.42 4.67 -0.32
N ASP A 9 -15.51 4.06 0.16
CA ASP A 9 -16.48 4.67 1.10
C ASP A 9 -16.96 6.07 0.68
N GLY A 10 -17.19 6.27 -0.62
CA GLY A 10 -17.63 7.57 -1.17
C GLY A 10 -16.55 8.68 -1.13
N LYS A 11 -15.31 8.35 -0.76
CA LYS A 11 -14.15 9.25 -0.84
C LYS A 11 -13.30 8.91 -2.05
N ARG A 12 -12.73 9.95 -2.66
CA ARG A 12 -11.81 9.85 -3.79
C ARG A 12 -10.37 10.11 -3.33
N PHE A 13 -9.46 9.20 -3.67
CA PHE A 13 -8.03 9.29 -3.35
C PHE A 13 -7.23 9.39 -4.64
N GLU A 14 -6.30 10.35 -4.68
CA GLU A 14 -5.37 10.52 -5.81
C GLU A 14 -3.98 10.03 -5.41
N LEU A 15 -3.67 8.81 -5.85
CA LEU A 15 -2.46 8.08 -5.46
C LEU A 15 -1.45 8.08 -6.60
N GLY A 16 -0.21 8.44 -6.32
CA GLY A 16 0.92 8.09 -7.16
C GLY A 16 1.25 6.60 -7.06
N TRP A 17 2.01 6.11 -8.03
CA TRP A 17 2.38 4.68 -8.12
C TRP A 17 3.06 4.15 -6.85
N ARG A 18 3.85 4.97 -6.14
CA ARG A 18 4.56 4.57 -4.91
C ARG A 18 3.63 4.33 -3.75
N GLU A 19 2.60 5.16 -3.61
CA GLU A 19 1.61 4.99 -2.54
C GLU A 19 0.74 3.78 -2.84
N ALA A 20 0.34 3.57 -4.10
CA ALA A 20 -0.36 2.36 -4.51
C ALA A 20 0.48 1.10 -4.23
N ALA A 21 1.76 1.11 -4.59
CA ALA A 21 2.68 0.01 -4.32
C ALA A 21 2.83 -0.26 -2.81
N ALA A 22 2.99 0.79 -2.00
CA ALA A 22 3.08 0.66 -0.56
C ALA A 22 1.81 0.05 0.06
N LEU A 23 0.62 0.51 -0.35
CA LEU A 23 -0.65 -0.05 0.14
C LEU A 23 -0.82 -1.53 -0.23
N ILE A 24 -0.45 -1.91 -1.46
CA ILE A 24 -0.51 -3.31 -1.90
C ILE A 24 0.47 -4.16 -1.08
N VAL A 25 1.72 -3.72 -0.91
CA VAL A 25 2.72 -4.47 -0.12
C VAL A 25 2.27 -4.66 1.32
N MET A 26 1.74 -3.60 1.96
CA MET A 26 1.25 -3.70 3.34
C MET A 26 0.15 -4.75 3.51
N ARG A 27 -0.73 -4.91 2.51
CA ARG A 27 -1.80 -5.92 2.52
C ARG A 27 -1.30 -7.36 2.45
N PHE A 28 -0.12 -7.58 1.87
CA PHE A 28 0.44 -8.93 1.71
C PHE A 28 1.25 -9.41 2.90
N VAL A 29 1.75 -8.51 3.74
CA VAL A 29 2.46 -8.90 4.95
C VAL A 29 1.42 -9.37 5.95
N GLY A 30 1.45 -10.65 6.38
CA GLY A 30 0.39 -11.25 7.20
C GLY A 30 0.08 -10.59 8.56
N TRP A 31 0.87 -9.59 8.99
CA TRP A 31 0.58 -8.72 10.15
C TRP A 31 0.06 -7.33 9.77
N ASN A 32 -0.15 -7.07 8.48
CA ASN A 32 -0.51 -5.78 7.86
C ASN A 32 0.32 -4.59 8.38
N ALA A 33 1.54 -4.89 8.81
CA ALA A 33 2.47 -3.97 9.46
C ALA A 33 3.83 -4.07 8.78
N VAL A 34 4.36 -2.93 8.37
CA VAL A 34 5.65 -2.84 7.67
C VAL A 34 6.56 -1.82 8.35
N THR A 35 7.86 -2.05 8.23
CA THR A 35 8.86 -1.05 8.61
C THR A 35 9.08 -0.06 7.49
N LEU A 36 9.81 1.01 7.80
CA LEU A 36 10.22 1.98 6.78
C LEU A 36 11.21 1.37 5.76
N SER A 37 11.98 0.35 6.15
CA SER A 37 12.87 -0.39 5.25
C SER A 37 12.09 -1.26 4.26
N ASP A 38 10.98 -1.86 4.67
CA ASP A 38 10.10 -2.61 3.76
C ASP A 38 9.45 -1.66 2.73
N LEU A 39 9.05 -0.47 3.18
CA LEU A 39 8.54 0.58 2.28
C LEU A 39 9.60 1.12 1.33
N GLU A 40 10.86 1.16 1.74
CA GLU A 40 11.98 1.52 0.85
C GLU A 40 12.12 0.53 -0.30
N LEU A 41 11.95 -0.78 -0.05
CA LEU A 41 11.96 -1.80 -1.12
C LEU A 41 10.83 -1.56 -2.13
N ALA A 42 9.64 -1.16 -1.68
CA ALA A 42 8.49 -0.88 -2.55
C ALA A 42 8.60 0.44 -3.31
N THR A 43 9.18 1.47 -2.68
CA THR A 43 9.19 2.85 -3.21
C THR A 43 10.49 3.25 -3.90
N GLY A 44 11.53 2.43 -3.73
CA GLY A 44 12.83 2.48 -4.41
C GLY A 44 13.96 3.18 -3.65
N ASN A 45 13.66 3.95 -2.60
CA ASN A 45 14.67 4.54 -1.70
C ASN A 45 14.05 5.09 -0.42
N TYR A 46 14.88 5.28 0.61
CA TYR A 46 14.49 5.80 1.92
C TYR A 46 13.71 7.12 1.88
N VAL A 47 14.15 8.11 1.09
CA VAL A 47 13.46 9.43 1.00
C VAL A 47 12.05 9.28 0.43
N SER A 48 11.90 8.40 -0.56
CA SER A 48 10.60 8.07 -1.15
C SER A 48 9.71 7.32 -0.17
N ALA A 49 10.27 6.42 0.64
CA ALA A 49 9.55 5.71 1.68
C ALA A 49 9.01 6.67 2.75
N VAL A 50 9.84 7.59 3.26
CA VAL A 50 9.43 8.60 4.25
C VAL A 50 8.29 9.47 3.73
N SER A 51 8.45 10.02 2.53
CA SER A 51 7.42 10.90 1.92
C SER A 51 6.12 10.15 1.60
N THR A 52 6.22 8.90 1.13
CA THR A 52 5.05 8.03 0.88
C THR A 52 4.31 7.73 2.17
N ALA A 53 5.02 7.30 3.23
CA ALA A 53 4.42 7.00 4.53
C ALA A 53 3.73 8.23 5.13
N ALA A 54 4.38 9.40 5.07
CA ALA A 54 3.81 10.66 5.55
C ALA A 54 2.52 11.03 4.80
N ARG A 55 2.49 10.85 3.47
CA ARG A 55 1.30 11.14 2.67
C ARG A 55 0.17 10.16 2.92
N LEU A 56 0.46 8.86 3.00
CA LEU A 56 -0.54 7.83 3.33
C LEU A 56 -1.16 8.06 4.71
N LYS A 57 -0.35 8.45 5.70
CA LYS A 57 -0.81 8.85 7.03
C LYS A 57 -1.70 10.09 6.98
N ALA A 58 -1.30 11.13 6.23
CA ALA A 58 -2.11 12.35 6.07
C ALA A 58 -3.47 12.08 5.41
N LEU A 59 -3.54 11.07 4.54
CA LEU A 59 -4.79 10.61 3.92
C LEU A 59 -5.63 9.69 4.83
N GLY A 60 -5.13 9.33 6.03
CA GLY A 60 -5.79 8.42 6.96
C GLY A 60 -5.83 6.96 6.49
N LEU A 61 -4.94 6.58 5.57
CA LEU A 61 -4.87 5.21 5.04
C LEU A 61 -3.93 4.32 5.85
N VAL A 62 -3.03 4.92 6.63
CA VAL A 62 -2.01 4.23 7.41
C VAL A 62 -1.86 4.85 8.80
N ASP A 63 -1.76 4.01 9.82
CA ASP A 63 -1.36 4.39 11.17
C ASP A 63 0.15 4.18 11.36
N GLU A 64 0.77 5.04 12.18
CA GLU A 64 2.19 4.96 12.52
C GLU A 64 2.34 4.69 14.02
N TYR A 65 3.03 3.61 14.36
CA TYR A 65 3.37 3.25 15.73
C TYR A 65 4.87 3.37 15.94
N SER A 66 5.27 3.90 17.09
CA SER A 66 6.67 3.94 17.52
C SER A 66 6.90 2.95 18.67
N VAL A 67 7.71 1.92 18.43
CA VAL A 67 8.02 0.88 19.40
C VAL A 67 9.53 0.77 19.55
N ARG A 68 10.05 1.11 20.74
CA ARG A 68 11.50 1.02 21.07
C ARG A 68 12.41 1.70 20.04
N GLY A 69 11.98 2.84 19.48
CA GLY A 69 12.73 3.59 18.47
C GLY A 69 12.50 3.13 17.02
N PHE A 70 11.73 2.06 16.80
CA PHE A 70 11.33 1.60 15.48
C PHE A 70 9.96 2.16 15.09
N LYS A 71 9.80 2.52 13.82
CA LYS A 71 8.52 2.93 13.24
C LYS A 71 7.89 1.77 12.50
N LEU A 72 6.65 1.46 12.85
CA LEU A 72 5.81 0.49 12.18
C LEU A 72 4.61 1.21 11.57
N PHE A 73 4.27 0.82 10.35
CA PHE A 73 3.17 1.39 9.58
C PHE A 73 2.15 0.30 9.31
N THR A 74 0.89 0.53 9.68
CA THR A 74 -0.18 -0.43 9.47
C THR A 74 -1.31 0.19 8.66
N LEU A 75 -2.02 -0.62 7.87
CA LEU A 75 -3.23 -0.13 7.20
C LEU A 75 -4.30 0.21 8.23
N THR A 76 -5.01 1.31 8.00
CA THR A 76 -6.30 1.55 8.65
C THR A 76 -7.38 0.72 7.95
N GLU A 77 -8.59 0.62 8.52
CA GLU A 77 -9.71 -0.02 7.81
C GLU A 77 -10.00 0.61 6.44
N LEU A 78 -9.85 1.93 6.34
CA LEU A 78 -9.99 2.65 5.08
C LEU A 78 -8.83 2.33 4.13
N GLY A 79 -7.61 2.24 4.65
CA GLY A 79 -6.43 1.78 3.91
C GLY A 79 -6.61 0.39 3.31
N GLU A 80 -7.15 -0.56 4.08
CA GLU A 80 -7.46 -1.91 3.62
C GLU A 80 -8.45 -1.91 2.45
N ARG A 81 -9.52 -1.10 2.55
CA ARG A 81 -10.52 -0.98 1.47
C ARG A 81 -9.90 -0.37 0.21
N VAL A 82 -9.07 0.66 0.35
CA VAL A 82 -8.36 1.26 -0.78
C VAL A 82 -7.38 0.27 -1.41
N ALA A 83 -6.63 -0.49 -0.61
CA ALA A 83 -5.72 -1.53 -1.09
C ALA A 83 -6.47 -2.66 -1.83
N GLU A 84 -7.64 -3.05 -1.35
CA GLU A 84 -8.50 -4.03 -2.02
C GLU A 84 -9.04 -3.52 -3.36
N GLU A 85 -9.44 -2.25 -3.45
CA GLU A 85 -9.86 -1.67 -4.73
C GLU A 85 -8.69 -1.54 -5.73
N LEU A 86 -7.49 -1.26 -5.25
CA LEU A 86 -6.27 -1.31 -6.07
C LEU A 86 -6.03 -2.72 -6.63
N ARG A 87 -6.18 -3.74 -5.79
CA ARG A 87 -6.06 -5.15 -6.17
C ARG A 87 -7.06 -5.51 -7.26
N LYS A 88 -8.36 -5.29 -7.01
CA LYS A 88 -9.43 -5.60 -7.98
C LYS A 88 -9.20 -4.92 -9.33
N ARG A 89 -8.70 -3.67 -9.32
CA ARG A 89 -8.34 -2.97 -10.55
C ARG A 89 -7.16 -3.63 -11.26
N ALA A 90 -6.11 -3.99 -10.54
CA ALA A 90 -4.98 -4.73 -11.10
C ALA A 90 -5.42 -6.07 -11.71
N GLU A 91 -6.33 -6.80 -11.05
CA GLU A 91 -6.96 -8.03 -11.58
C GLU A 91 -7.72 -7.76 -12.88
N SER A 92 -8.60 -6.75 -12.89
CA SER A 92 -9.39 -6.40 -14.07
C SER A 92 -8.53 -6.00 -15.28
N LEU A 93 -7.30 -5.55 -15.03
CA LEU A 93 -6.31 -5.18 -16.05
C LEU A 93 -5.36 -6.34 -16.40
N GLY A 94 -5.52 -7.53 -15.81
CA GLY A 94 -4.63 -8.68 -16.04
C GLY A 94 -3.23 -8.53 -15.45
N LEU A 95 -3.01 -7.55 -14.58
CA LEU A 95 -1.71 -7.28 -13.96
C LEU A 95 -1.46 -8.11 -12.69
N TRP A 96 -2.49 -8.83 -12.22
CA TRP A 96 -2.44 -9.58 -10.97
C TRP A 96 -1.92 -11.02 -11.11
N GLY A 97 -1.99 -11.59 -12.32
CA GLY A 97 -1.56 -12.97 -12.57
C GLY A 97 -0.14 -13.31 -12.07
N PRO A 98 0.89 -12.47 -12.32
CA PRO A 98 2.24 -12.72 -11.80
C PRO A 98 2.33 -12.74 -10.27
N VAL A 99 1.42 -12.05 -9.58
CA VAL A 99 1.36 -12.02 -8.12
C VAL A 99 0.74 -13.30 -7.58
N GLU A 100 -0.34 -13.79 -8.20
CA GLU A 100 -0.98 -15.07 -7.86
C GLU A 100 0.00 -16.24 -8.06
N GLU A 101 0.75 -16.23 -9.16
CA GLU A 101 1.81 -17.22 -9.43
C GLU A 101 2.90 -17.20 -8.35
N ALA A 102 3.36 -16.01 -7.94
CA ALA A 102 4.39 -15.87 -6.91
C ALA A 102 3.92 -16.33 -5.51
N LEU A 103 2.62 -16.25 -5.23
CA LEU A 103 2.02 -16.68 -3.97
C LEU A 103 1.63 -18.16 -3.96
N GLY A 104 1.75 -18.86 -5.09
CA GLY A 104 1.32 -20.26 -5.22
C GLY A 104 -0.19 -20.44 -5.18
N GLU A 105 -0.96 -19.36 -5.38
CA GLU A 105 -2.42 -19.36 -5.46
C GLU A 105 -2.86 -19.69 -6.89
N THR A 106 -2.40 -20.83 -7.42
CA THR A 106 -2.88 -21.30 -8.72
C THR A 106 -4.23 -22.01 -8.50
N ARG A 107 -5.28 -21.54 -9.18
CA ARG A 107 -6.56 -22.26 -9.32
C ARG A 107 -6.40 -23.60 -10.03
#